data_AF-A0A7K0FKD6-F1
#
_entry.id   AF-A0A7K0FKD6-F1
#
_cell.length_a   1.000
_cell.length_b   1.000
_cell.length_c   1.000
_cell.angle_alpha   90.00
_cell.angle_beta   90.00
_cell.angle_gamma   90.00
#
_symmetry.space_group_name_H-M   'P 1'
#
loop_
_entity.id
_entity.type
_entity.pdbx_description
1 polymer ?
#
loop_
_entity_poly.entity_id
_entity_poly.type
_entity_poly.pdbx_seq_one_letter_code
_entity_poly.pdbx_strand_id
1 'polypeptide(L)'
;MRKIYFTLILIMGLKFLYAQDTTQLAGKMQFVFAQLNRNAISTGFLEERAFPLVSLTPFNGVLTDSNKVYLNALRATYFTQYSACMLSNNSMLPVDTINQRINQYLPATTAVPVAVHFGEFNSFKSYAATSNLVSIGADDVIHDVPNRTENPYLLRQLFTACPIKSEFENSNFSLVFKSNLFFTNTSLSVSALYIDFDD
;
A
#
# COMPACT_ATOMS: atom_id res chain seq x y z
N MET A 1 21.24 19.87 63.30
CA MET A 1 20.78 18.54 62.84
C MET A 1 19.62 18.74 61.87
N ARG A 2 19.84 18.44 60.59
CA ARG A 2 18.93 18.66 59.45
C ARG A 2 17.77 17.67 59.49
N LYS A 3 16.54 18.13 59.27
CA LYS A 3 15.41 17.28 58.85
C LYS A 3 15.00 17.74 57.45
N ILE A 4 15.44 17.00 56.44
CA ILE A 4 15.06 17.17 55.04
C ILE A 4 13.73 16.43 54.89
N TYR A 5 12.65 17.15 54.59
CA TYR A 5 11.37 16.53 54.23
C TYR A 5 11.47 16.00 52.80
N PHE A 6 11.34 14.69 52.66
CA PHE A 6 11.30 13.97 51.41
C PHE A 6 9.93 14.20 50.74
N THR A 7 9.86 15.06 49.74
CA THR A 7 8.70 15.15 48.84
C THR A 7 8.84 14.07 47.78
N LEU A 8 8.19 12.92 47.99
CA LEU A 8 8.13 11.84 47.01
C LEU A 8 7.09 12.20 45.94
N ILE A 9 7.55 12.79 44.83
CA ILE A 9 6.72 13.02 43.65
C ILE A 9 6.50 11.68 42.94
N LEU A 10 5.30 11.14 43.08
CA LEU A 10 4.78 10.02 42.31
C LEU A 10 4.42 10.50 40.89
N ILE A 11 5.40 10.65 40.00
CA ILE A 11 5.14 10.69 38.55
C ILE A 11 4.98 9.24 38.09
N MET A 12 3.80 8.67 38.33
CA MET A 12 3.34 7.55 37.51
C MET A 12 3.09 8.11 36.11
N GLY A 13 3.93 7.72 35.17
CA GLY A 13 3.74 8.05 33.76
C GLY A 13 2.35 7.60 33.32
N LEU A 14 1.48 8.57 33.04
CA LEU A 14 0.23 8.36 32.34
C LEU A 14 0.57 7.80 30.96
N LYS A 15 0.58 6.46 30.85
CA LYS A 15 0.43 5.83 29.55
C LYS A 15 -1.01 6.07 29.14
N PHE A 16 -1.22 7.01 28.21
CA PHE A 16 -2.50 7.16 27.53
C PHE A 16 -2.79 5.84 26.81
N LEU A 17 -3.63 5.01 27.43
CA LEU A 17 -4.22 3.84 26.77
C LEU A 17 -5.29 4.39 25.83
N TYR A 18 -4.93 4.55 24.56
CA TYR A 18 -5.92 4.78 23.53
C TYR A 18 -6.78 3.53 23.42
N ALA A 19 -8.08 3.64 23.72
CA ALA A 19 -9.03 2.58 23.45
C ALA A 19 -9.01 2.30 21.94
N GLN A 20 -8.63 1.09 21.55
CA GLN A 20 -8.69 0.65 20.16
C GLN A 20 -10.12 0.21 19.86
N ASP A 21 -10.72 0.77 18.81
CA ASP A 21 -12.01 0.32 18.32
C ASP A 21 -11.87 -1.12 17.81
N THR A 22 -12.55 -2.07 18.44
CA THR A 22 -12.57 -3.48 17.99
C THR A 22 -13.92 -3.87 17.41
N THR A 23 -14.83 -2.92 17.24
CA THR A 23 -16.20 -3.15 16.76
C THR A 23 -16.31 -2.97 15.25
N GLN A 24 -15.57 -2.02 14.69
CA GLN A 24 -15.50 -1.78 13.24
C GLN A 24 -14.33 -2.52 12.59
N LEU A 25 -14.47 -2.87 11.31
CA LEU A 25 -13.43 -3.57 10.55
C LEU A 25 -12.10 -2.81 10.56
N ALA A 26 -12.14 -1.50 10.31
CA ALA A 26 -10.94 -0.66 10.31
C ALA A 26 -10.22 -0.68 11.67
N GLY A 27 -11.00 -0.64 12.76
CA GLY A 27 -10.48 -0.74 14.11
C GLY A 27 -9.87 -2.11 14.42
N LYS A 28 -10.53 -3.21 14.04
CA LYS A 28 -9.98 -4.58 14.16
C LYS A 28 -8.66 -4.75 13.40
N MET A 29 -8.59 -4.25 12.16
CA MET A 29 -7.35 -4.27 11.38
C MET A 29 -6.25 -3.43 12.03
N GLN A 30 -6.60 -2.30 12.65
CA GLN A 30 -5.62 -1.54 13.41
C GLN A 30 -5.13 -2.29 14.65
N PHE A 31 -6.03 -3.02 15.34
CA PHE A 31 -5.73 -3.81 16.53
C PHE A 31 -4.77 -4.98 16.22
N VAL A 32 -5.10 -5.80 15.22
CA VAL A 32 -4.31 -7.00 14.86
C VAL A 32 -2.85 -6.65 14.51
N PHE A 33 -2.64 -5.51 13.83
CA PHE A 33 -1.32 -5.08 13.38
C PHE A 33 -0.69 -4.01 14.29
N ALA A 34 -1.28 -3.74 15.46
CA ALA A 34 -0.89 -2.60 16.32
C ALA A 34 0.55 -2.70 16.85
N GLN A 35 1.02 -3.92 17.12
CA GLN A 35 2.29 -4.19 17.80
C GLN A 35 3.47 -4.41 16.86
N LEU A 36 3.24 -4.28 15.54
CA LEU A 36 4.32 -4.34 14.57
C LEU A 36 5.18 -3.07 14.62
N ASN A 37 6.49 -3.28 14.55
CA ASN A 37 7.52 -2.28 14.42
C ASN A 37 7.45 -1.64 13.03
N ARG A 38 6.78 -0.49 12.98
CA ARG A 38 6.59 0.29 11.75
C ARG A 38 7.90 0.70 11.08
N ASN A 39 8.99 0.84 11.83
CA ASN A 39 10.30 1.18 11.26
C ASN A 39 10.92 0.05 10.42
N ALA A 40 10.49 -1.20 10.64
CA ALA A 40 10.96 -2.34 9.85
C ALA A 40 10.16 -2.49 8.52
N ILE A 41 9.01 -1.82 8.41
CA ILE A 41 8.15 -1.77 7.22
C ILE A 41 8.57 -0.54 6.40
N SER A 42 9.60 -0.71 5.57
CA SER A 42 10.30 0.38 4.88
C SER A 42 9.39 1.30 4.03
N THR A 43 8.31 0.75 3.47
CA THR A 43 7.38 1.50 2.62
C THR A 43 6.27 2.19 3.41
N GLY A 44 6.01 1.72 4.63
CA GLY A 44 4.81 2.07 5.39
C GLY A 44 3.52 1.39 4.91
N PHE A 45 3.59 0.48 3.92
CA PHE A 45 2.46 -0.28 3.40
C PHE A 45 2.72 -1.78 3.61
N LEU A 46 1.74 -2.50 4.18
CA LEU A 46 1.84 -3.94 4.45
C LEU A 46 0.69 -4.69 3.75
N GLU A 47 1.02 -5.60 2.83
CA GLU A 47 0.05 -6.35 2.02
C GLU A 47 -0.97 -7.08 2.88
N GLU A 48 -0.54 -7.70 3.99
CA GLU A 48 -1.42 -8.48 4.87
C GLU A 48 -2.45 -7.62 5.62
N ARG A 49 -2.21 -6.31 5.73
CA ARG A 49 -3.18 -5.36 6.29
C ARG A 49 -4.18 -4.86 5.23
N ALA A 50 -3.89 -5.07 3.95
CA ALA A 50 -4.74 -4.56 2.89
C ALA A 50 -6.13 -5.21 2.90
N PHE A 51 -7.13 -4.48 2.43
CA PHE A 51 -8.39 -5.07 1.99
C PHE A 51 -8.17 -5.65 0.57
N PRO A 52 -8.24 -6.98 0.40
CA PRO A 52 -7.74 -7.63 -0.81
C PRO A 52 -8.82 -7.71 -1.90
N LEU A 53 -9.15 -6.58 -2.53
CA LEU A 53 -9.99 -6.59 -3.75
C LEU A 53 -9.34 -7.39 -4.88
N VAL A 54 -8.01 -7.35 -4.96
CA VAL A 54 -7.20 -8.14 -5.90
C VAL A 54 -5.85 -8.45 -5.25
N SER A 55 -5.24 -9.58 -5.61
CA SER A 55 -3.85 -9.86 -5.23
C SER A 55 -2.90 -8.90 -5.98
N LEU A 56 -1.93 -8.32 -5.27
CA LEU A 56 -0.90 -7.47 -5.88
C LEU A 56 0.25 -8.29 -6.48
N THR A 57 0.43 -9.52 -6.01
CA THR A 57 1.55 -10.41 -6.34
C THR A 57 1.74 -10.67 -7.86
N PRO A 58 0.68 -10.87 -8.68
CA PRO A 58 0.84 -11.12 -10.12
C PRO A 58 1.38 -9.93 -10.93
N PHE A 59 1.36 -8.72 -10.38
CA PHE A 59 1.68 -7.48 -11.08
C PHE A 59 3.10 -7.00 -10.77
N ASN A 60 4.05 -7.93 -10.73
CA ASN A 60 5.44 -7.70 -10.29
C ASN A 60 6.41 -7.33 -11.43
N GLY A 61 5.89 -6.96 -12.61
CA GLY A 61 6.69 -6.62 -13.79
C GLY A 61 6.99 -7.79 -14.73
N VAL A 62 6.61 -9.03 -14.39
CA VAL A 62 6.72 -10.19 -15.29
C VAL A 62 5.35 -10.51 -15.88
N LEU A 63 5.20 -10.48 -17.21
CA LEU A 63 3.92 -10.76 -17.87
C LEU A 63 3.49 -12.23 -17.67
N THR A 64 2.20 -12.42 -17.39
CA THR A 64 1.55 -13.73 -17.25
C THR A 64 0.13 -13.65 -17.79
N ASP A 65 -0.50 -14.79 -18.08
CA ASP A 65 -1.90 -14.79 -18.54
C ASP A 65 -2.88 -14.20 -17.50
N SER A 66 -2.46 -14.14 -16.23
CA SER A 66 -3.27 -13.67 -15.10
C SER A 66 -3.05 -12.22 -14.72
N ASN A 67 -2.20 -11.45 -15.43
CA ASN A 67 -1.90 -10.06 -15.07
C ASN A 67 -2.26 -9.03 -16.14
N LYS A 68 -3.22 -9.35 -17.02
CA LYS A 68 -3.87 -8.37 -17.90
C LYS A 68 -4.68 -7.37 -17.06
N VAL A 69 -4.47 -6.08 -17.31
CA VAL A 69 -5.08 -4.99 -16.52
C VAL A 69 -6.12 -4.27 -17.34
N TYR A 70 -7.36 -4.28 -16.86
CA TYR A 70 -8.42 -3.37 -17.29
C TYR A 70 -8.62 -2.29 -16.24
N LEU A 71 -9.36 -1.22 -16.57
CA LEU A 71 -9.53 -0.07 -15.67
C LEU A 71 -10.04 -0.44 -14.27
N ASN A 72 -10.92 -1.43 -14.16
CA ASN A 72 -11.41 -1.92 -12.86
C ASN A 72 -10.34 -2.68 -12.09
N ALA A 73 -9.47 -3.44 -12.76
CA ALA A 73 -8.33 -4.10 -12.11
C ALA A 73 -7.32 -3.04 -11.61
N LEU A 74 -7.02 -2.01 -12.41
CA LEU A 74 -6.17 -0.90 -11.96
C LEU A 74 -6.74 -0.23 -10.70
N ARG A 75 -8.04 0.09 -10.69
CA ARG A 75 -8.73 0.64 -9.51
C ARG A 75 -8.64 -0.30 -8.29
N ALA A 76 -8.82 -1.60 -8.51
CA ALA A 76 -8.72 -2.59 -7.44
C ALA A 76 -7.31 -2.67 -6.86
N THR A 77 -6.26 -2.69 -7.70
CA THR A 77 -4.87 -2.69 -7.21
C THR A 77 -4.56 -1.43 -6.42
N TYR A 78 -5.01 -0.26 -6.89
CA TYR A 78 -4.84 0.99 -6.18
C TYR A 78 -5.53 1.00 -4.83
N PHE A 79 -6.79 0.54 -4.77
CA PHE A 79 -7.53 0.46 -3.51
C PHE A 79 -6.88 -0.52 -2.52
N THR A 80 -6.49 -1.71 -2.99
CA THR A 80 -5.81 -2.70 -2.16
C THR A 80 -4.53 -2.11 -1.58
N GLN A 81 -3.67 -1.50 -2.40
CA GLN A 81 -2.47 -0.84 -1.88
C GLN A 81 -2.79 0.34 -0.96
N TYR A 82 -3.77 1.19 -1.30
CA TYR A 82 -4.19 2.31 -0.46
C TYR A 82 -4.58 1.85 0.96
N SER A 83 -5.32 0.75 1.06
CA SER A 83 -5.75 0.17 2.34
C SER A 83 -4.61 -0.51 3.13
N ALA A 84 -3.50 -0.84 2.49
CA ALA A 84 -2.30 -1.41 3.13
C ALA A 84 -1.55 -0.41 4.02
N CYS A 85 -1.87 0.89 3.94
CA CYS A 85 -1.14 1.97 4.60
C CYS A 85 -1.15 1.87 6.13
N MET A 86 0.02 1.63 6.72
CA MET A 86 0.29 1.66 8.16
C MET A 86 0.88 3.00 8.63
N LEU A 87 0.99 3.99 7.78
CA LEU A 87 1.41 5.33 8.18
C LEU A 87 0.27 6.09 8.86
N SER A 88 0.60 7.11 9.66
CA SER A 88 -0.40 8.03 10.23
C SER A 88 -1.09 8.87 9.15
N ASN A 89 -0.40 9.14 8.05
CA ASN A 89 -0.94 9.79 6.87
C ASN A 89 -0.59 8.96 5.63
N ASN A 90 -1.57 8.72 4.76
CA ASN A 90 -1.35 7.97 3.52
C ASN A 90 -0.67 8.87 2.49
N SER A 91 0.46 8.43 1.93
CA SER A 91 1.18 9.17 0.88
C SER A 91 0.49 9.09 -0.49
N MET A 92 -0.41 8.13 -0.68
CA MET A 92 -1.21 7.98 -1.90
C MET A 92 -2.35 9.00 -1.92
N LEU A 93 -2.75 9.40 -3.12
CA LEU A 93 -3.94 10.23 -3.29
C LEU A 93 -5.19 9.50 -2.77
N PRO A 94 -6.19 10.22 -2.25
CA PRO A 94 -7.48 9.63 -1.91
C PRO A 94 -8.08 8.81 -3.06
N VAL A 95 -8.76 7.71 -2.73
CA VAL A 95 -9.28 6.75 -3.72
C VAL A 95 -10.26 7.40 -4.72
N ASP A 96 -11.04 8.38 -4.30
CA ASP A 96 -11.97 9.14 -5.16
C ASP A 96 -11.24 10.00 -6.20
N THR A 97 -10.04 10.48 -5.88
CA THR A 97 -9.20 11.30 -6.77
C THR A 97 -8.80 10.54 -8.03
N ILE A 98 -8.63 9.21 -7.96
CA ILE A 98 -8.37 8.38 -9.15
C ILE A 98 -9.51 8.51 -10.16
N ASN A 99 -10.75 8.38 -9.70
CA ASN A 99 -11.91 8.41 -10.60
C ASN A 99 -12.09 9.81 -11.19
N GLN A 100 -11.89 10.86 -10.41
CA GLN A 100 -11.94 12.24 -10.89
C GLN A 100 -10.91 12.48 -12.00
N ARG A 101 -9.66 12.06 -11.79
CA ARG A 101 -8.58 12.23 -12.78
C ARG A 101 -8.82 11.41 -14.04
N ILE A 102 -9.29 10.17 -13.93
CA ILE A 102 -9.66 9.36 -15.10
C ILE A 102 -10.78 10.03 -15.88
N ASN A 103 -11.85 10.46 -15.19
CA ASN A 103 -13.03 11.06 -15.83
C ASN A 103 -12.68 12.36 -16.58
N GLN A 104 -11.71 13.13 -16.12
CA GLN A 104 -11.22 14.33 -16.82
C GLN A 104 -10.73 14.02 -18.25
N TYR A 105 -10.20 12.82 -18.48
CA TYR A 105 -9.61 12.43 -19.76
C TYR A 105 -10.48 11.46 -20.58
N LEU A 106 -11.59 10.96 -20.03
CA LEU A 106 -12.56 10.15 -20.77
C LEU A 106 -13.14 10.87 -22.02
N PRO A 107 -13.26 12.20 -22.09
CA PRO A 107 -13.70 12.86 -23.32
C PRO A 107 -12.65 12.90 -24.45
N ALA A 108 -11.40 12.44 -24.24
CA ALA A 108 -10.34 12.55 -25.25
C ALA A 108 -10.65 11.72 -26.51
N THR A 109 -10.56 12.33 -27.68
CA THR A 109 -10.93 11.73 -28.99
C THR A 109 -9.76 11.54 -29.95
N THR A 110 -8.58 12.08 -29.66
CA THR A 110 -7.42 12.08 -30.59
C THR A 110 -6.29 11.15 -30.16
N ALA A 111 -6.16 10.89 -28.87
CA ALA A 111 -5.23 9.95 -28.29
C ALA A 111 -5.91 9.26 -27.10
N VAL A 112 -5.59 7.99 -26.87
CA VAL A 112 -6.11 7.20 -25.77
C VAL A 112 -5.12 7.29 -24.59
N PRO A 113 -5.50 7.95 -23.49
CA PRO A 113 -4.64 8.05 -22.33
C PRO A 113 -4.45 6.71 -21.65
N VAL A 114 -3.24 6.45 -21.17
CA VAL A 114 -2.90 5.28 -20.37
C VAL A 114 -2.80 5.70 -18.91
N ALA A 115 -3.58 5.04 -18.06
CA ALA A 115 -3.42 5.14 -16.61
C ALA A 115 -2.39 4.13 -16.15
N VAL A 116 -1.53 4.56 -15.23
CA VAL A 116 -0.43 3.74 -14.67
C VAL A 116 -0.51 3.80 -13.16
N HIS A 117 -0.41 2.65 -12.53
CA HIS A 117 -0.23 2.54 -11.08
C HIS A 117 1.06 1.76 -10.82
N PHE A 118 2.03 2.46 -10.25
CA PHE A 118 3.31 1.90 -9.80
C PHE A 118 3.43 2.06 -8.29
N GLY A 119 3.69 0.98 -7.57
CA GLY A 119 3.69 0.98 -6.12
C GLY A 119 4.79 0.13 -5.52
N GLU A 120 5.23 0.52 -4.33
CA GLU A 120 6.07 -0.30 -3.46
C GLU A 120 5.34 -0.61 -2.17
N PHE A 121 5.44 -1.85 -1.72
CA PHE A 121 4.85 -2.29 -0.46
C PHE A 121 5.71 -3.37 0.17
N ASN A 122 5.50 -3.62 1.45
CA ASN A 122 6.10 -4.76 2.13
C ASN A 122 5.08 -5.91 2.24
N SER A 123 5.56 -7.14 2.16
CA SER A 123 4.82 -8.35 2.54
C SER A 123 5.61 -9.09 3.61
N PHE A 124 5.00 -9.99 4.38
CA PHE A 124 5.78 -10.96 5.13
C PHE A 124 6.57 -11.86 4.17
N LYS A 125 7.79 -12.21 4.58
CA LYS A 125 8.49 -13.37 4.04
C LYS A 125 7.65 -14.61 4.33
N SER A 126 7.56 -15.54 3.37
CA SER A 126 6.76 -16.76 3.51
C SER A 126 7.13 -17.62 4.72
N TYR A 127 8.38 -17.50 5.20
CA TYR A 127 8.90 -18.20 6.37
C TYR A 127 8.93 -17.35 7.65
N ALA A 128 8.36 -16.14 7.66
CA ALA A 128 8.48 -15.22 8.80
C ALA A 128 7.93 -15.82 10.11
N ALA A 129 6.79 -16.51 10.04
CA ALA A 129 6.21 -17.19 11.20
C ALA A 129 6.99 -18.45 11.59
N THR A 130 7.36 -19.30 10.62
CA THR A 130 8.06 -20.56 10.90
C THR A 130 9.51 -20.36 11.36
N SER A 131 10.11 -19.22 11.06
CA SER A 131 11.47 -18.84 11.47
C SER A 131 11.49 -17.93 12.71
N ASN A 132 10.38 -17.82 13.45
CA ASN A 132 10.25 -17.00 14.65
C ASN A 132 10.66 -15.52 14.43
N LEU A 133 10.32 -14.92 13.29
CA LEU A 133 10.53 -13.49 13.04
C LEU A 133 9.31 -12.65 13.45
N VAL A 134 8.13 -13.28 13.43
CA VAL A 134 6.84 -12.76 13.90
C VAL A 134 6.06 -13.87 14.61
N SER A 135 5.17 -13.49 15.52
CA SER A 135 4.31 -14.41 16.27
C SER A 135 2.91 -13.85 16.43
N ILE A 136 1.91 -14.73 16.59
CA ILE A 136 0.54 -14.35 16.95
C ILE A 136 0.38 -14.57 18.45
N GLY A 137 0.01 -13.51 19.17
CA GLY A 137 -0.26 -13.54 20.61
C GLY A 137 -1.57 -14.27 20.93
N ALA A 138 -1.80 -14.56 22.21
CA ALA A 138 -3.07 -15.14 22.67
C ALA A 138 -4.28 -14.19 22.49
N ASP A 139 -4.01 -12.93 22.19
CA ASP A 139 -4.96 -11.85 21.89
C ASP A 139 -5.21 -11.67 20.38
N ASP A 140 -4.75 -12.61 19.53
CA ASP A 140 -4.82 -12.56 18.06
C ASP A 140 -4.08 -11.36 17.45
N VAL A 141 -3.18 -10.73 18.21
CA VAL A 141 -2.32 -9.63 17.75
C VAL A 141 -1.03 -10.19 17.17
N ILE A 142 -0.57 -9.60 16.07
CA ILE A 142 0.70 -9.96 15.45
C ILE A 142 1.81 -9.12 16.09
N HIS A 143 2.85 -9.79 16.56
CA HIS A 143 4.02 -9.20 17.18
C HIS A 143 5.28 -9.52 16.37
N ASP A 144 6.21 -8.56 16.30
CA ASP A 144 7.59 -8.88 15.95
C ASP A 144 8.27 -9.60 17.13
N VAL A 145 9.01 -10.66 16.82
CA VAL A 145 9.77 -11.39 17.85
C VAL A 145 11.00 -10.56 18.26
N PRO A 146 11.21 -10.31 19.58
CA PRO A 146 12.38 -9.59 20.07
C PRO A 146 13.70 -10.28 19.68
N ASN A 147 14.74 -9.49 19.39
CA ASN A 147 16.09 -9.98 19.06
C ASN A 147 16.18 -10.98 17.89
N ARG A 148 15.20 -10.94 16.98
CA ARG A 148 15.22 -11.72 15.74
C ARG A 148 16.50 -11.48 14.91
N THR A 149 16.91 -12.50 14.17
CA THR A 149 18.13 -12.50 13.36
C THR A 149 18.03 -11.68 12.08
N GLU A 150 16.81 -11.38 11.61
CA GLU A 150 16.59 -10.63 10.37
C GLU A 150 15.24 -9.90 10.35
N ASN A 151 15.05 -9.04 9.34
CA ASN A 151 13.78 -8.37 9.06
C ASN A 151 12.78 -9.36 8.38
N PRO A 152 11.53 -9.54 8.89
CA PRO A 152 10.53 -10.43 8.33
C PRO A 152 9.87 -9.87 7.06
N TYR A 153 10.03 -8.58 6.79
CA TYR A 153 9.35 -7.92 5.70
C TYR A 153 10.18 -8.00 4.42
N LEU A 154 9.53 -8.33 3.31
CA LEU A 154 10.09 -8.34 1.97
C LEU A 154 9.56 -7.14 1.21
N LEU A 155 10.44 -6.37 0.57
CA LEU A 155 10.04 -5.31 -0.36
C LEU A 155 9.47 -5.93 -1.64
N ARG A 156 8.32 -5.43 -2.08
CA ARG A 156 7.62 -5.83 -3.30
C ARG A 156 7.31 -4.59 -4.14
N GLN A 157 7.24 -4.81 -5.45
CA GLN A 157 6.86 -3.81 -6.42
C GLN A 157 5.59 -4.25 -7.15
N LEU A 158 4.78 -3.26 -7.49
CA LEU A 158 3.55 -3.36 -8.26
C LEU A 158 3.68 -2.46 -9.49
N PHE A 159 3.36 -2.98 -10.66
CA PHE A 159 3.20 -2.19 -11.87
C PHE A 159 1.96 -2.65 -12.63
N THR A 160 1.04 -1.71 -12.86
CA THR A 160 -0.13 -1.91 -13.72
C THR A 160 -0.33 -0.73 -14.63
N ALA A 161 -0.73 -0.99 -15.87
CA ALA A 161 -1.04 0.05 -16.83
C ALA A 161 -2.21 -0.40 -17.71
N CYS A 162 -3.12 0.51 -18.03
CA CYS A 162 -4.21 0.23 -18.96
C CYS A 162 -4.68 1.51 -19.67
N PRO A 163 -5.14 1.40 -20.94
CA PRO A 163 -5.86 2.50 -21.56
C PRO A 163 -7.14 2.80 -20.76
N ILE A 164 -7.49 4.08 -20.63
CA ILE A 164 -8.73 4.48 -19.92
C ILE A 164 -10.00 4.25 -20.74
N LYS A 165 -9.86 3.84 -22.01
CA LYS A 165 -10.92 3.46 -22.93
C LYS A 165 -10.60 2.11 -23.56
N SER A 166 -11.63 1.27 -23.70
CA SER A 166 -11.55 -0.01 -24.41
C SER A 166 -11.81 0.12 -25.91
N GLU A 167 -12.42 1.22 -26.33
CA GLU A 167 -12.88 1.44 -27.70
C GLU A 167 -12.42 2.81 -28.20
N PHE A 168 -12.05 2.84 -29.48
CA PHE A 168 -11.69 4.05 -30.18
C PHE A 168 -12.34 4.01 -31.56
N GLU A 169 -13.10 5.05 -31.90
CA GLU A 169 -13.96 5.07 -33.08
C GLU A 169 -13.17 5.06 -34.40
N ASN A 170 -11.91 5.51 -34.37
CA ASN A 170 -11.07 5.62 -35.55
C ASN A 170 -10.05 4.47 -35.64
N SER A 171 -9.78 3.97 -36.84
CA SER A 171 -8.79 2.91 -37.08
C SER A 171 -7.34 3.34 -36.81
N ASN A 172 -7.09 4.65 -36.67
CA ASN A 172 -5.79 5.21 -36.29
C ASN A 172 -5.90 5.81 -34.88
N PHE A 173 -5.24 5.20 -33.90
CA PHE A 173 -5.15 5.72 -32.54
C PHE A 173 -3.69 5.87 -32.11
N SER A 174 -3.48 6.75 -31.14
CA SER A 174 -2.19 6.89 -30.44
C SER A 174 -2.41 6.70 -28.95
N LEU A 175 -1.43 6.11 -28.27
CA LEU A 175 -1.41 6.02 -26.81
C LEU A 175 -0.60 7.19 -26.24
N VAL A 176 -1.08 7.76 -25.13
CA VAL A 176 -0.40 8.89 -24.47
C VAL A 176 -0.35 8.70 -22.97
N PHE A 177 0.82 8.90 -22.38
CA PHE A 177 0.97 8.98 -20.93
C PHE A 177 0.70 10.40 -20.45
N LYS A 178 -0.20 10.54 -19.48
CA LYS A 178 -0.46 11.82 -18.81
C LYS A 178 0.10 11.73 -17.39
N SER A 179 0.89 12.71 -16.98
CA SER A 179 1.44 12.77 -15.61
C SER A 179 0.35 12.67 -14.54
N ASN A 180 -0.82 13.27 -14.79
CA ASN A 180 -1.96 13.21 -13.88
C ASN A 180 -2.57 11.80 -13.72
N LEU A 181 -2.29 10.89 -14.65
CA LEU A 181 -2.74 9.48 -14.62
C LEU A 181 -1.62 8.51 -14.21
N PHE A 182 -0.50 9.03 -13.69
CA PHE A 182 0.52 8.23 -13.03
C PHE A 182 0.29 8.27 -11.52
N PHE A 183 -0.07 7.12 -10.95
CA PHE A 183 -0.39 6.95 -9.54
C PHE A 183 0.73 6.18 -8.86
N THR A 184 1.24 6.70 -7.74
CA THR A 184 2.31 6.04 -6.99
C THR A 184 2.30 6.43 -5.51
N ASN A 185 2.89 5.58 -4.68
CA ASN A 185 3.22 5.86 -3.29
C ASN A 185 4.72 6.11 -3.06
N THR A 186 5.52 6.12 -4.13
CA THR A 186 6.98 6.29 -4.08
C THR A 186 7.40 7.73 -4.38
N SER A 187 8.63 8.08 -4.03
CA SER A 187 9.27 9.34 -4.44
C SER A 187 10.02 9.23 -5.77
N LEU A 188 9.91 8.10 -6.47
CA LEU A 188 10.62 7.89 -7.73
C LEU A 188 10.10 8.85 -8.79
N SER A 189 11.04 9.44 -9.52
CA SER A 189 10.74 10.28 -10.68
C SER A 189 10.72 9.41 -11.94
N VAL A 190 9.65 9.52 -12.71
CA VAL A 190 9.53 8.82 -13.99
C VAL A 190 10.37 9.56 -15.03
N SER A 191 11.48 8.95 -15.47
CA SER A 191 12.29 9.50 -16.55
C SER A 191 11.63 9.31 -17.92
N ALA A 192 11.07 8.14 -18.16
CA ALA A 192 10.40 7.82 -19.41
C ALA A 192 9.42 6.64 -19.23
N LEU A 193 8.41 6.58 -20.11
CA LEU A 193 7.51 5.45 -20.28
C LEU A 193 7.41 5.18 -21.78
N TYR A 194 7.59 3.91 -22.15
CA TYR A 194 7.52 3.45 -23.53
C TYR A 194 6.49 2.33 -23.62
N ILE A 195 5.93 2.19 -24.81
CA ILE A 195 5.05 1.08 -25.17
C ILE A 195 5.77 0.38 -26.29
N ASP A 196 6.08 -0.89 -26.08
CA ASP A 196 6.60 -1.77 -27.10
C ASP A 196 5.41 -2.51 -27.71
N PHE A 197 5.19 -2.34 -29.01
CA PHE A 197 4.13 -3.05 -29.73
C PHE A 197 4.64 -4.37 -30.32
N ASP A 198 5.92 -4.72 -30.10
CA ASP A 198 6.61 -5.85 -30.74
C ASP A 198 6.43 -5.82 -32.28
N ASP A 199 6.34 -4.63 -32.87
CA ASP A 199 6.07 -4.37 -34.29
C ASP A 199 7.31 -4.12 -35.16
#